data_AF-A0A370K9H1-F1
#
_entry.id   AF-A0A370K9H1-F1
#
_cell.length_a   1.000
_cell.length_b   1.000
_cell.length_c   1.000
_cell.angle_alpha   90.00
_cell.angle_beta   90.00
_cell.angle_gamma   90.00
#
_symmetry.space_group_name_H-M   'P 1'
#
loop_
_entity.id
_entity.type
_entity.pdbx_description
1 polymer ?
#
loop_
_entity_poly.entity_id
_entity_poly.type
_entity_poly.pdbx_seq_one_letter_code
_entity_poly.pdbx_strand_id
1 'polypeptide(L)'
;MKQEHRLVAEIYRYLAPFIDTSHDLYLSLDGQAATSAVKAGHFVDADIPDMWFTLVGATLPIRIEAKVLDGNRAMLMQSQLAAWRSSGGGAYKPEFWVAANREFKTFYFWHHADFLPSLDQSAATGATLTLAAPKAKLSFATVPELALHLLRVAHHEV
;
A
#
# COMPACT_ATOMS: atom_id res chain seq x y z
N MET A 1 -16.90 7.22 -4.62
CA MET A 1 -15.81 6.58 -3.86
C MET A 1 -14.69 6.27 -4.85
N LYS A 2 -13.44 6.71 -4.59
CA LYS A 2 -12.29 6.33 -5.44
C LYS A 2 -12.16 4.80 -5.40
N GLN A 3 -11.88 4.16 -6.53
CA GLN A 3 -11.81 2.70 -6.61
C GLN A 3 -10.72 2.11 -5.67
N GLU A 4 -9.68 2.88 -5.35
CA GLU A 4 -8.66 2.50 -4.35
C GLU A 4 -9.26 2.35 -2.94
N HIS A 5 -10.11 3.28 -2.50
CA HIS A 5 -10.80 3.16 -1.20
C HIS A 5 -11.73 1.94 -1.16
N ARG A 6 -12.34 1.59 -2.30
CA ARG A 6 -13.12 0.35 -2.42
C ARG A 6 -12.23 -0.88 -2.23
N LEU A 7 -11.05 -0.91 -2.84
CA LEU A 7 -10.10 -2.01 -2.66
C LEU A 7 -9.67 -2.16 -1.19
N VAL A 8 -9.28 -1.05 -0.55
CA VAL A 8 -8.89 -1.04 0.87
C VAL A 8 -10.03 -1.54 1.76
N ALA A 9 -11.25 -1.03 1.58
CA ALA A 9 -12.40 -1.45 2.38
C ALA A 9 -12.72 -2.94 2.21
N GLU A 10 -12.65 -3.46 0.98
CA GLU A 10 -12.88 -4.88 0.71
C GLU A 10 -11.79 -5.76 1.33
N ILE A 11 -10.52 -5.37 1.27
CA ILE A 11 -9.43 -6.10 1.93
C ILE A 11 -9.62 -6.06 3.46
N TYR A 12 -9.84 -4.86 4.02
CA TYR A 12 -10.04 -4.67 5.45
C TYR A 12 -11.17 -5.55 6.00
N ARG A 13 -12.28 -5.71 5.28
CA ARG A 13 -13.39 -6.58 5.67
C ARG A 13 -12.95 -8.02 6.00
N TYR A 14 -11.93 -8.54 5.33
CA TYR A 14 -11.42 -9.89 5.56
C TYR A 14 -10.26 -9.93 6.57
N LEU A 15 -9.49 -8.84 6.68
CA LEU A 15 -8.36 -8.76 7.60
C LEU A 15 -8.77 -8.36 9.03
N ALA A 16 -9.86 -7.60 9.19
CA ALA A 16 -10.30 -7.03 10.46
C ALA A 16 -10.32 -8.00 11.65
N PRO A 17 -10.78 -9.27 11.51
CA PRO A 17 -10.76 -10.23 12.63
C PRO A 17 -9.37 -10.57 13.16
N PHE A 18 -8.32 -10.29 12.39
CA PHE A 18 -6.93 -10.62 12.73
C PHE A 18 -6.11 -9.39 13.12
N ILE A 19 -6.70 -8.18 13.07
CA ILE A 19 -6.03 -6.93 13.43
C ILE A 19 -6.09 -6.74 14.96
N ASP A 20 -4.95 -6.44 15.57
CA ASP A 20 -4.88 -6.04 16.97
C ASP A 20 -5.31 -4.58 17.13
N THR A 21 -6.51 -4.38 17.66
CA THR A 21 -7.11 -3.05 17.85
C THR A 21 -6.55 -2.30 19.06
N SER A 22 -5.59 -2.87 19.80
CA SER A 22 -4.84 -2.14 20.83
C SER A 22 -3.70 -1.30 20.24
N HIS A 23 -3.35 -1.56 18.97
CA HIS A 23 -2.40 -0.78 18.20
C HIS A 23 -3.14 0.17 17.24
N ASP A 24 -2.40 1.14 16.71
CA ASP A 24 -2.94 2.07 15.72
C ASP A 24 -3.37 1.36 14.43
N LEU A 25 -4.51 1.82 13.88
CA LEU A 25 -5.06 1.39 12.61
C LEU A 25 -5.30 2.62 11.73
N TYR A 26 -4.65 2.65 10.57
CA TYR A 26 -4.85 3.70 9.56
C TYR A 26 -5.30 3.08 8.23
N LEU A 27 -6.36 3.64 7.65
CA LEU A 27 -6.96 3.18 6.40
C LEU A 27 -7.28 4.35 5.48
N SER A 28 -6.77 4.29 4.25
CA SER A 28 -7.01 5.24 3.16
C SER A 28 -6.92 6.70 3.59
N LEU A 29 -5.81 7.07 4.24
CA LEU A 29 -5.54 8.46 4.59
C LEU A 29 -5.33 9.25 3.29
N ASP A 30 -6.26 10.13 2.94
CA ASP A 30 -6.01 11.08 1.87
C ASP A 30 -4.91 12.08 2.26
N GLY A 31 -4.37 12.80 1.28
CA GLY A 31 -3.26 13.72 1.52
C GLY A 31 -3.55 14.82 2.55
N GLN A 32 -4.82 15.21 2.73
CA GLN A 32 -5.20 16.20 3.75
C GLN A 32 -5.23 15.58 5.14
N ALA A 33 -5.79 14.37 5.27
CA ALA A 33 -5.78 13.60 6.51
C ALA A 33 -4.34 13.29 6.96
N ALA A 34 -3.49 12.82 6.04
CA ALA A 34 -2.08 12.54 6.29
C ALA A 34 -1.33 13.80 6.77
N THR A 35 -1.50 14.93 6.05
CA THR A 35 -0.88 16.21 6.45
C THR A 35 -1.35 16.69 7.82
N SER A 36 -2.64 16.49 8.13
CA SER A 36 -3.20 16.89 9.43
C SER A 36 -2.65 16.02 10.56
N ALA A 37 -2.50 14.72 10.32
CA ALA A 37 -1.92 13.79 11.27
C ALA A 37 -0.43 14.07 11.54
N VAL A 38 0.34 14.51 10.53
CA VAL A 38 1.71 15.02 10.72
C VAL A 38 1.71 16.25 11.64
N LYS A 39 0.84 17.23 11.39
CA LYS A 39 0.74 18.44 12.23
C LYS A 39 0.33 18.13 13.67
N ALA A 40 -0.46 17.08 13.87
CA ALA A 40 -0.85 16.58 15.19
C ALA A 40 0.24 15.72 15.87
N GLY A 41 1.38 15.48 15.20
CA GLY A 41 2.50 14.72 15.76
C GLY A 41 2.33 13.20 15.71
N HIS A 42 1.34 12.68 14.98
CA HIS A 42 1.16 11.24 14.78
C HIS A 42 2.15 10.66 13.77
N PHE A 43 2.60 11.47 12.81
CA PHE A 43 3.51 11.05 11.76
C PHE A 43 4.62 12.08 11.52
N VAL A 44 5.78 11.63 11.02
CA VAL A 44 6.91 12.49 10.67
C VAL A 44 6.85 13.04 9.23
N ASP A 45 6.17 12.32 8.34
CA ASP A 45 5.89 12.72 6.95
C ASP A 45 4.50 12.23 6.51
N ALA A 46 3.98 12.80 5.43
CA ALA A 46 2.63 12.54 4.93
C ALA A 46 2.56 11.45 3.86
N ASP A 47 3.69 10.83 3.49
CA ASP A 47 3.76 9.77 2.48
C ASP A 47 3.50 8.40 3.14
N ILE A 48 2.30 8.28 3.71
CA ILE A 48 1.82 7.13 4.48
C ILE A 48 1.09 6.16 3.53
N PRO A 49 1.34 4.84 3.61
CA PRO A 49 0.64 3.85 2.80
C PRO A 49 -0.86 3.77 3.11
N ASP A 50 -1.63 3.32 2.12
CA ASP A 50 -3.08 3.21 2.22
C ASP A 50 -3.62 2.33 3.36
N MET A 51 -2.84 1.35 3.83
CA MET A 51 -3.20 0.55 5.00
C MET A 51 -2.00 0.42 5.93
N TRP A 52 -2.26 0.60 7.22
CA TRP A 52 -1.30 0.38 8.29
C TRP A 52 -2.03 -0.27 9.47
N PHE A 53 -1.59 -1.46 9.87
CA PHE A 53 -2.17 -2.17 11.01
C PHE A 53 -1.20 -3.21 11.56
N THR A 54 -1.42 -3.63 12.81
CA THR A 54 -0.69 -4.74 13.44
C THR A 54 -1.60 -5.95 13.53
N LEU A 55 -1.10 -7.16 13.24
CA LEU A 55 -1.85 -8.39 13.44
C LEU A 55 -1.78 -8.84 14.91
N VAL A 56 -2.80 -9.56 15.39
CA VAL A 56 -2.79 -10.18 16.72
C VAL A 56 -1.55 -11.05 16.90
N GLY A 57 -0.74 -10.72 17.91
CA GLY A 57 0.51 -11.43 18.22
C GLY A 57 1.74 -10.92 17.48
N ALA A 58 1.61 -10.01 16.51
CA ALA A 58 2.74 -9.35 15.87
C ALA A 58 3.20 -8.13 16.69
N THR A 59 4.47 -7.78 16.58
CA THR A 59 5.08 -6.62 17.27
C THR A 59 5.31 -5.44 16.34
N LEU A 60 5.30 -5.67 15.03
CA LEU A 60 5.53 -4.67 14.00
C LEU A 60 4.27 -4.49 13.13
N PRO A 61 3.98 -3.25 12.70
CA PRO A 61 2.87 -3.00 11.81
C PRO A 61 3.20 -3.40 10.38
N ILE A 62 2.18 -3.84 9.66
CA ILE A 62 2.22 -4.10 8.23
C ILE A 62 1.76 -2.84 7.51
N ARG A 63 2.52 -2.45 6.48
CA ARG A 63 2.22 -1.28 5.65
C ARG A 63 1.96 -1.69 4.22
N ILE A 64 0.78 -1.35 3.70
CA ILE A 64 0.33 -1.77 2.37
C ILE A 64 -0.09 -0.55 1.56
N GLU A 65 0.46 -0.41 0.36
CA GLU A 65 -0.02 0.55 -0.63
C GLU A 65 -1.04 -0.10 -1.56
N ALA A 66 -2.18 0.55 -1.79
CA ALA A 66 -3.27 0.04 -2.62
C ALA A 66 -3.41 0.87 -3.90
N LYS A 67 -3.45 0.19 -5.05
CA LYS A 67 -3.58 0.86 -6.35
C LYS A 67 -4.71 0.31 -7.20
N VAL A 68 -5.18 1.15 -8.11
CA VAL A 68 -5.95 0.68 -9.27
C VAL A 68 -5.08 0.85 -10.50
N LEU A 69 -4.88 -0.25 -11.23
CA LEU A 69 -4.07 -0.23 -12.43
C LEU A 69 -4.87 0.24 -13.64
N ASP A 70 -4.29 1.19 -14.38
CA ASP A 70 -4.69 1.50 -15.75
C ASP A 70 -3.79 0.73 -16.72
N GLY A 71 -4.31 -0.34 -17.30
CA GLY A 71 -3.47 -1.34 -17.97
C GLY A 71 -2.50 -1.98 -16.97
N ASN A 72 -1.20 -1.83 -17.20
CA ASN A 72 -0.16 -2.28 -16.26
C ASN A 72 0.54 -1.11 -15.57
N ARG A 73 -0.20 -0.03 -15.31
CA ARG A 73 0.36 1.21 -14.79
C ARG A 73 -0.33 1.64 -13.50
N ALA A 74 0.46 2.00 -12.50
CA ALA A 74 0.01 2.54 -11.22
C ALA A 74 0.30 4.05 -11.16
N MET A 75 -0.63 4.82 -10.61
CA MET A 75 -0.43 6.24 -10.35
C MET A 75 0.20 6.44 -8.97
N LEU A 76 1.15 7.37 -8.88
CA LEU A 76 1.86 7.69 -7.66
C LEU A 76 2.08 9.20 -7.56
N MET A 77 2.10 9.75 -6.35
CA MET A 77 2.52 11.14 -6.12
C MET A 77 4.05 11.25 -6.19
N GLN A 78 4.55 12.43 -6.58
CA GLN A 78 6.00 12.67 -6.60
C GLN A 78 6.64 12.55 -5.20
N SER A 79 5.93 12.96 -4.16
CA SER A 79 6.39 12.84 -2.77
C SER A 79 6.59 11.38 -2.38
N GLN A 80 5.60 10.53 -2.67
CA GLN A 80 5.67 9.08 -2.47
C GLN A 80 6.83 8.45 -3.25
N LEU A 81 7.08 8.86 -4.51
CA LEU A 81 8.26 8.41 -5.26
C LEU A 81 9.57 8.77 -4.54
N ALA A 82 9.70 10.02 -4.11
CA ALA A 82 10.89 10.50 -3.42
C ALA A 82 11.10 9.80 -2.06
N ALA A 83 10.00 9.51 -1.36
CA ALA A 83 9.97 8.88 -0.05
C ALA A 83 10.29 7.38 -0.11
N TRP A 84 9.71 6.65 -1.06
CA TRP A 84 9.67 5.18 -1.05
C TRP A 84 10.71 4.50 -1.95
N ARG A 85 11.49 5.24 -2.73
CA ARG A 85 12.65 4.68 -3.43
C ARG A 85 13.72 4.19 -2.43
N SER A 86 14.70 3.41 -2.88
CA SER A 86 15.75 2.84 -2.03
C SER A 86 16.53 3.92 -1.27
N SER A 87 16.92 4.98 -1.98
CA SER A 87 17.60 6.16 -1.42
C SER A 87 16.65 7.19 -0.77
N GLY A 88 15.34 6.91 -0.75
CA GLY A 88 14.32 7.78 -0.20
C GLY A 88 14.35 7.79 1.33
N GLY A 89 14.12 8.96 1.91
CA GLY A 89 14.12 9.19 3.36
C GLY A 89 12.76 9.06 4.03
N GLY A 90 11.74 8.56 3.33
CA GLY A 90 10.40 8.40 3.90
C GLY A 90 10.40 7.41 5.06
N ALA A 91 9.74 7.76 6.16
CA ALA A 91 9.67 6.93 7.34
C ALA A 91 8.73 5.72 7.16
N TYR A 92 7.80 5.82 6.21
CA TYR A 92 6.66 4.92 6.08
C TYR A 92 6.65 4.20 4.74
N LYS A 93 7.75 3.51 4.42
CA LYS A 93 7.80 2.69 3.21
C LYS A 93 6.82 1.52 3.32
N PRO A 94 6.03 1.23 2.26
CA PRO A 94 5.19 0.04 2.26
C PRO A 94 6.07 -1.22 2.29
N GLU A 95 5.55 -2.28 2.89
CA GLU A 95 6.11 -3.63 2.76
C GLU A 95 5.50 -4.33 1.55
N PHE A 96 4.22 -4.10 1.32
CA PHE A 96 3.46 -4.74 0.25
C PHE A 96 2.74 -3.72 -0.63
N TRP A 97 2.54 -4.12 -1.88
CA TRP A 97 1.69 -3.43 -2.83
C TRP A 97 0.57 -4.35 -3.24
N VAL A 98 -0.66 -3.85 -3.18
CA VAL A 98 -1.83 -4.53 -3.70
C VAL A 98 -2.47 -3.69 -4.77
N ALA A 99 -3.06 -4.34 -5.77
CA ALA A 99 -3.81 -3.62 -6.78
C ALA A 99 -5.01 -4.38 -7.31
N ALA A 100 -5.95 -3.64 -7.89
CA ALA A 100 -7.02 -4.18 -8.73
C ALA A 100 -6.91 -3.60 -10.14
N ASN A 101 -7.39 -4.34 -11.15
CA ASN A 101 -7.68 -3.72 -12.45
C ASN A 101 -8.92 -2.82 -12.37
N ARG A 102 -9.13 -1.95 -13.37
CA ARG A 102 -10.28 -1.03 -13.45
C ARG A 102 -11.65 -1.71 -13.33
N GLU A 103 -11.77 -2.92 -13.85
CA GLU A 103 -13.00 -3.71 -13.80
C GLU A 103 -13.23 -4.40 -12.46
N PHE A 104 -12.23 -4.36 -11.55
CA PHE A 104 -12.28 -5.00 -10.24
C PHE A 104 -12.52 -6.52 -10.32
N LYS A 105 -11.89 -7.17 -11.31
CA LYS A 105 -12.00 -8.60 -11.62
C LYS A 105 -10.72 -9.39 -11.35
N THR A 106 -9.59 -8.71 -11.30
CA THR A 106 -8.28 -9.32 -11.03
C THR A 106 -7.56 -8.47 -10.02
N PHE A 107 -6.99 -9.14 -9.02
CA PHE A 107 -6.26 -8.53 -7.93
C PHE A 107 -4.81 -8.98 -7.99
N TYR A 108 -3.91 -8.12 -7.54
CA TYR A 108 -2.48 -8.34 -7.68
C TYR A 108 -1.77 -8.06 -6.37
N PHE A 109 -0.64 -8.74 -6.16
CA PHE A 109 0.23 -8.56 -5.02
C PHE A 109 1.70 -8.51 -5.47
N TRP A 110 2.46 -7.66 -4.79
CA TRP A 110 3.91 -7.56 -4.84
C TRP A 110 4.49 -7.25 -3.48
N HIS A 111 5.75 -7.62 -3.27
CA HIS A 111 6.56 -6.99 -2.25
C HIS A 111 7.00 -5.61 -2.72
N HIS A 112 7.24 -4.69 -1.78
CA HIS A 112 7.78 -3.37 -2.12
C HIS A 112 9.14 -3.46 -2.83
N ALA A 113 9.96 -4.46 -2.48
CA ALA A 113 11.22 -4.75 -3.15
C ALA A 113 11.07 -4.94 -4.67
N ASP A 114 9.94 -5.49 -5.14
CA ASP A 114 9.66 -5.68 -6.57
C ASP A 114 9.42 -4.34 -7.29
N PHE A 115 8.92 -3.34 -6.58
CA PHE A 115 8.71 -1.98 -7.10
C PHE A 115 9.99 -1.12 -7.08
N LEU A 116 10.97 -1.43 -6.23
CA LEU A 116 12.19 -0.62 -6.08
C LEU A 116 12.90 -0.34 -7.40
N PRO A 117 13.12 -1.29 -8.33
CA PRO A 117 13.74 -0.98 -9.62
C PRO A 117 12.98 0.08 -10.42
N SER A 118 11.64 0.06 -10.37
CA SER A 118 10.81 1.04 -11.07
C SER A 118 10.81 2.40 -10.38
N LEU A 119 10.85 2.41 -9.05
CA LEU A 119 10.94 3.64 -8.25
C LEU A 119 12.31 4.31 -8.41
N ASP A 120 13.39 3.55 -8.28
CA ASP A 120 14.77 4.06 -8.33
C ASP A 120 15.15 4.61 -9.70
N GLN A 121 14.61 4.03 -10.78
CA GLN A 121 14.88 4.46 -12.17
C GLN A 121 13.95 5.58 -12.66
N SER A 122 12.89 5.89 -11.93
CA SER A 122 11.92 6.91 -12.36
C SER A 122 12.54 8.31 -12.27
N ALA A 123 12.70 8.95 -13.43
CA ALA A 123 13.10 10.35 -13.55
C ALA A 123 11.91 11.32 -13.66
N ALA A 124 10.69 10.86 -13.34
CA ALA A 124 9.49 11.69 -13.43
C ALA A 124 9.57 12.90 -12.46
N THR A 125 9.09 14.06 -12.93
CA THR A 125 9.14 15.34 -12.19
C THR A 125 7.77 15.99 -11.99
N GLY A 126 6.69 15.39 -12.51
CA GLY A 126 5.32 15.88 -12.34
C GLY A 126 4.74 15.56 -10.97
N ALA A 127 3.78 16.37 -10.49
CA ALA A 127 3.16 16.18 -9.17
C ALA A 127 2.50 14.79 -9.00
N THR A 128 1.92 14.28 -10.10
CA THR A 128 1.50 12.88 -10.25
C THR A 128 2.32 12.25 -11.35
N LEU A 129 2.68 11.00 -11.16
CA LEU A 129 3.39 10.21 -12.14
C LEU A 129 2.74 8.84 -12.27
N THR A 130 3.08 8.17 -13.37
CA THR A 130 2.55 6.85 -13.66
C THR A 130 3.70 5.87 -13.85
N LEU A 131 3.81 4.89 -12.97
CA LEU A 131 4.83 3.84 -13.01
C LEU A 131 4.27 2.59 -13.68
N ALA A 132 5.12 1.87 -14.40
CA ALA A 132 4.78 0.51 -14.81
C ALA A 132 4.82 -0.40 -13.57
N ALA A 133 3.78 -1.19 -13.35
CA ALA A 133 3.80 -2.22 -12.31
C ALA A 133 4.80 -3.33 -12.70
N PRO A 134 5.51 -3.95 -11.74
CA PRO A 134 6.43 -5.04 -12.02
C PRO A 134 5.74 -6.20 -12.75
N LYS A 135 6.45 -6.80 -13.73
CA LYS A 135 5.89 -7.88 -14.56
C LYS A 135 5.66 -9.16 -13.74
N ALA A 136 6.62 -9.53 -12.91
CA ALA A 136 6.47 -10.62 -11.97
C ALA A 136 5.47 -10.19 -10.90
N LYS A 137 4.36 -10.91 -10.78
CA LYS A 137 3.26 -10.58 -9.88
C LYS A 137 2.49 -11.83 -9.50
N LEU A 138 1.97 -11.85 -8.28
CA LEU A 138 0.92 -12.80 -7.92
C LEU A 138 -0.42 -12.20 -8.33
N SER A 139 -1.31 -13.03 -8.86
CA SER A 139 -2.64 -12.60 -9.33
C SER A 139 -3.70 -13.48 -8.67
N PHE A 140 -4.81 -12.86 -8.29
CA PHE A 140 -5.93 -13.49 -7.61
C PHE A 140 -7.23 -13.14 -8.33
N ALA A 141 -8.18 -14.08 -8.34
CA ALA A 141 -9.48 -13.86 -8.95
C ALA A 141 -10.43 -13.11 -8.01
N THR A 142 -10.16 -13.15 -6.70
CA THR A 142 -11.05 -12.56 -5.70
C THR A 142 -10.27 -11.83 -4.59
N VAL A 143 -10.92 -10.86 -3.94
CA VAL A 143 -10.36 -10.18 -2.75
C VAL A 143 -10.10 -11.13 -1.58
N PRO A 144 -10.97 -12.11 -1.23
CA PRO A 144 -10.66 -13.11 -0.22
C PRO A 144 -9.33 -13.84 -0.43
N GLU A 145 -9.03 -14.24 -1.66
CA GLU A 145 -7.78 -14.93 -1.99
C GLU A 145 -6.56 -14.03 -1.75
N LEU A 146 -6.64 -12.76 -2.17
CA LEU A 146 -5.62 -11.75 -1.89
C LEU A 146 -5.46 -11.52 -0.37
N ALA A 147 -6.56 -11.36 0.36
CA ALA A 147 -6.53 -11.13 1.80
C ALA A 147 -5.93 -12.32 2.57
N LEU A 148 -6.30 -13.55 2.19
CA LEU A 148 -5.69 -14.75 2.74
C LEU A 148 -4.18 -14.82 2.45
N HIS A 149 -3.77 -14.41 1.26
CA HIS A 149 -2.35 -14.33 0.93
C HIS A 149 -1.62 -13.31 1.81
N LEU A 150 -2.18 -12.11 2.00
CA LEU A 150 -1.63 -11.08 2.89
C LEU A 150 -1.41 -11.61 4.31
N LEU A 151 -2.38 -12.33 4.88
CA LEU A 151 -2.24 -12.94 6.21
C LEU A 151 -1.09 -13.95 6.28
N ARG A 152 -0.87 -14.73 5.21
CA ARG A 152 0.21 -15.73 5.15
C ARG A 152 1.58 -15.06 5.08
N VAL A 153 1.75 -14.08 4.19
CA VAL A 153 3.06 -13.43 4.01
C VAL A 153 3.43 -12.58 5.22
N ALA A 154 2.45 -11.90 5.84
CA ALA A 154 2.68 -11.12 7.04
C ALA A 154 3.09 -11.97 8.26
N HIS A 155 2.60 -13.20 8.36
CA HIS A 155 2.96 -14.11 9.46
C HIS A 155 4.39 -14.68 9.31
N HIS A 156 4.93 -14.77 8.09
CA HIS A 156 6.26 -15.33 7.87
C HIS A 156 7.42 -14.37 8.17
N GLU A 157 7.11 -13.11 8.47
CA GLU A 157 8.10 -12.09 8.86
C GLU A 157 8.13 -11.82 10.38
N VAL A 158 7.36 -12.61 11.16
CA VAL A 158 7.36 -12.60 12.65
C VAL A 158 8.33 -13.64 13.21
#